data_AF-A0A3D5P4E8-F1
#
_entry.id   AF-A0A3D5P4E8-F1
#
_cell.length_a   1.000
_cell.length_b   1.000
_cell.length_c   1.000
_cell.angle_alpha   90.00
_cell.angle_beta   90.00
_cell.angle_gamma   90.00
#
_symmetry.space_group_name_H-M   'P 1'
#
loop_
_entity.id
_entity.type
_entity.pdbx_description
1 polymer ?
#
loop_
_entity_poly.entity_id
_entity_poly.type
_entity_poly.pdbx_seq_one_letter_code
_entity_poly.pdbx_strand_id
1 'polypeptide(L)'
;MITRHPDVFGAGEHQEWEALKNRERAKDTGVLTGLTKGLDPLTRSYRIQERVASVGFDWDDARGALDKASEELEEAGNALDSEDFIEEVGDLLFACVNLARLGGSHPTTALERANSKFVGRFEKLESLARKKDIDLSAASLATLNKLWDEVKSEERQ
;
A
#
# COMPACT_ATOMS: atom_id res chain seq x y z
N MET A 1 19.35 6.66 -30.09
CA MET A 1 17.89 6.49 -30.25
C MET A 1 17.42 5.57 -29.14
N ILE A 2 16.65 6.11 -28.21
CA ILE A 2 16.25 5.44 -26.97
C ILE A 2 15.15 4.43 -27.30
N THR A 3 15.46 3.15 -27.13
CA THR A 3 14.52 2.03 -27.18
C THR A 3 13.50 2.18 -26.04
N ARG A 4 12.24 2.41 -26.39
CA ARG A 4 11.13 2.39 -25.44
C ARG A 4 10.72 0.93 -25.23
N HIS A 5 10.84 0.45 -23.99
CA HIS A 5 10.32 -0.85 -23.58
C HIS A 5 8.80 -0.88 -23.77
N PRO A 6 8.24 -1.93 -24.38
CA PRO A 6 6.80 -2.12 -24.49
C PRO A 6 6.24 -2.63 -23.15
N ASP A 7 5.01 -2.23 -22.83
CA ASP A 7 4.22 -2.70 -21.69
C ASP A 7 4.24 -4.23 -21.57
N VAL A 8 4.94 -4.77 -20.56
CA VAL A 8 5.13 -6.22 -20.34
C VAL A 8 4.17 -6.79 -19.28
N PHE A 9 2.95 -6.25 -19.14
CA PHE A 9 1.94 -6.90 -18.30
C PHE A 9 0.57 -6.83 -18.97
N GLY A 10 0.40 -7.66 -20.00
CA GLY A 10 -0.90 -7.91 -20.61
C GLY A 10 -1.78 -8.71 -19.67
N ALA A 11 -3.05 -8.32 -19.53
CA ALA A 11 -4.04 -8.99 -18.69
C ALA A 11 -4.25 -10.49 -19.02
N GLY A 12 -3.79 -10.95 -20.20
CA GLY A 12 -3.84 -12.35 -20.62
C GLY A 12 -2.82 -13.26 -19.92
N GLU A 13 -1.60 -12.79 -19.64
CA GLU A 13 -0.57 -13.61 -18.98
C GLU A 13 -0.92 -13.91 -17.52
N HIS A 14 -1.60 -12.98 -16.85
CA HIS A 14 -2.00 -13.16 -15.45
C HIS A 14 -3.05 -14.28 -15.29
N GLN A 15 -3.96 -14.43 -16.25
CA GLN A 15 -4.98 -15.49 -16.23
C GLN A 15 -4.38 -16.87 -16.53
N GLU A 16 -3.44 -16.95 -17.48
CA GLU A 16 -2.75 -18.21 -17.81
C GLU A 16 -1.82 -18.66 -16.68
N TRP A 17 -1.14 -17.73 -16.01
CA TRP A 17 -0.29 -18.02 -14.86
C TRP A 17 -1.08 -18.50 -13.64
N GLU A 18 -2.22 -17.87 -13.34
CA GLU A 18 -3.13 -18.32 -12.27
C GLU A 18 -3.73 -19.71 -12.56
N ALA A 19 -4.08 -19.99 -13.83
CA ALA A 19 -4.59 -21.29 -14.26
C ALA A 19 -3.52 -22.40 -14.17
N LEU A 20 -2.26 -22.09 -14.48
CA LEU A 20 -1.13 -23.01 -14.28
C LEU A 20 -0.90 -23.32 -12.80
N LYS A 21 -0.93 -22.29 -11.95
CA LYS A 21 -0.82 -22.46 -10.50
C LYS A 21 -2.00 -23.23 -9.91
N ASN A 22 -3.22 -23.06 -10.43
CA ASN A 22 -4.39 -23.84 -9.99
C ASN A 22 -4.24 -25.33 -10.31
N ARG A 23 -3.57 -25.69 -11.41
CA ARG A 23 -3.26 -27.09 -11.73
C ARG A 23 -2.19 -27.69 -10.82
N GLU A 24 -1.19 -26.92 -10.38
CA GLU A 24 -0.20 -27.39 -9.40
C GLU A 24 -0.77 -27.54 -7.98
N ARG A 25 -1.78 -26.74 -7.63
CA ARG A 25 -2.49 -26.74 -6.33
C ARG A 25 -3.28 -28.01 -6.02
N ALA A 26 -3.64 -28.81 -7.03
CA ALA A 26 -4.44 -30.03 -6.86
C ALA A 26 -3.75 -31.15 -6.04
N LYS A 27 -2.50 -30.96 -5.59
CA LYS A 27 -1.74 -31.90 -4.77
C LYS A 27 -1.63 -31.53 -3.28
N ASP A 28 -2.10 -30.35 -2.86
CA ASP A 28 -1.85 -29.83 -1.50
C ASP A 28 -3.15 -29.52 -0.72
N THR A 29 -3.15 -29.77 0.59
CA THR A 29 -4.37 -29.93 1.40
C THR A 29 -4.94 -28.64 2.03
N GLY A 30 -4.35 -27.46 1.77
CA GLY A 30 -4.78 -26.19 2.38
C GLY A 30 -4.76 -25.01 1.41
N VAL A 31 -5.74 -24.09 1.54
CA VAL A 31 -5.90 -22.89 0.68
C VAL A 31 -4.63 -22.01 0.67
N LEU A 32 -3.91 -21.95 1.78
CA LEU A 32 -2.70 -21.15 1.94
C LEU A 32 -1.39 -21.92 1.69
N THR A 33 -1.47 -23.21 1.34
CA THR A 33 -0.29 -24.05 1.14
C THR A 33 0.49 -23.64 -0.11
N GLY A 34 1.83 -23.57 -0.01
CA GLY A 34 2.68 -23.14 -1.13
C GLY A 34 2.79 -21.62 -1.31
N LEU A 35 2.49 -20.82 -0.27
CA LEU A 35 2.92 -19.41 -0.24
C LEU A 35 4.46 -19.35 -0.20
N THR A 36 5.07 -18.61 -1.13
CA THR A 36 6.53 -18.46 -1.21
C THR A 36 7.07 -17.87 0.09
N LYS A 37 8.08 -18.54 0.66
CA LYS A 37 8.84 -18.02 1.80
C LYS A 37 9.74 -16.89 1.28
N GLY A 38 9.74 -15.73 1.95
CA GLY A 38 10.59 -14.58 1.59
C GLY A 38 9.89 -13.44 0.83
N LEU A 39 8.56 -13.48 0.68
CA LEU A 39 7.80 -12.32 0.24
C LEU A 39 7.84 -11.22 1.32
N ASP A 40 7.88 -9.95 0.89
CA ASP A 40 7.69 -8.82 1.80
C ASP A 40 6.28 -8.86 2.43
N PRO A 41 6.07 -8.23 3.60
CA PRO A 41 4.80 -8.31 4.32
C PRO A 41 3.57 -7.87 3.50
N LEU A 42 3.67 -6.82 2.68
CA LEU A 42 2.54 -6.32 1.88
C LEU A 42 2.18 -7.30 0.76
N THR A 43 3.20 -7.78 0.03
CA THR A 43 2.98 -8.80 -1.01
C THR A 43 2.47 -10.10 -0.40
N ARG A 44 2.98 -10.51 0.76
CA ARG A 44 2.50 -11.71 1.47
C ARG A 44 1.04 -11.57 1.86
N SER A 45 0.64 -10.44 2.45
CA SER A 45 -0.74 -10.13 2.81
C SER A 45 -1.67 -10.16 1.59
N TYR A 46 -1.27 -9.50 0.51
CA TYR A 46 -2.00 -9.48 -0.77
C TYR A 46 -2.22 -10.91 -1.31
N ARG A 47 -1.18 -11.76 -1.31
CA ARG A 47 -1.28 -13.16 -1.76
C ARG A 47 -2.11 -14.05 -0.84
N ILE A 48 -2.13 -13.79 0.47
CA ILE A 48 -3.04 -14.47 1.40
C ILE A 48 -4.48 -14.16 1.01
N GLN A 49 -4.78 -12.88 0.80
CA GLN A 49 -6.11 -12.39 0.45
C GLN A 49 -6.60 -12.90 -0.92
N GLU A 50 -5.75 -12.90 -1.96
CA GLU A 50 -6.10 -13.51 -3.26
C GLU A 50 -6.46 -14.99 -3.14
N ARG A 51 -5.77 -15.73 -2.26
CA ARG A 51 -6.01 -17.16 -2.08
C ARG A 51 -7.31 -17.45 -1.35
N VAL A 52 -7.61 -16.71 -0.28
CA VAL A 52 -8.89 -16.89 0.43
C VAL A 52 -10.07 -16.42 -0.44
N ALA A 53 -9.87 -15.37 -1.24
CA ALA A 53 -10.85 -14.92 -2.22
C ALA A 53 -11.17 -15.99 -3.29
N SER A 54 -10.16 -16.78 -3.70
CA SER A 54 -10.35 -17.86 -4.68
C SER A 54 -11.29 -18.98 -4.23
N VAL A 55 -11.58 -19.09 -2.91
CA VAL A 55 -12.56 -20.02 -2.35
C VAL A 55 -13.86 -19.33 -1.92
N GLY A 56 -14.06 -18.07 -2.31
CA GLY A 56 -15.27 -17.28 -2.02
C GLY A 56 -15.25 -16.56 -0.68
N PHE A 57 -14.10 -16.49 0.00
CA PHE A 57 -13.95 -15.72 1.23
C PHE A 57 -13.41 -14.33 0.91
N ASP A 58 -14.29 -13.44 0.46
CA ASP A 58 -13.96 -12.06 0.08
C ASP A 58 -15.20 -11.14 0.17
N TRP A 59 -14.96 -9.82 0.12
CA TRP A 59 -16.01 -8.82 -0.06
C TRP A 59 -16.41 -8.69 -1.54
N ASP A 60 -17.66 -8.29 -1.77
CA ASP A 60 -18.20 -8.09 -3.13
C ASP A 60 -17.53 -6.93 -3.86
N ASP A 61 -17.15 -5.87 -3.13
CA ASP A 61 -16.49 -4.70 -3.69
C ASP A 61 -15.58 -3.99 -2.67
N ALA A 62 -14.88 -2.96 -3.15
CA ALA A 62 -13.96 -2.17 -2.34
C ALA A 62 -14.62 -1.38 -1.20
N ARG A 63 -15.95 -1.17 -1.21
CA ARG A 63 -16.65 -0.46 -0.14
C ARG A 63 -16.72 -1.29 1.12
N GLY A 64 -17.00 -2.59 1.01
CA GLY A 64 -16.94 -3.50 2.16
C GLY A 64 -15.55 -3.53 2.82
N ALA A 65 -14.49 -3.54 2.01
CA ALA A 65 -13.13 -3.43 2.55
C ALA A 65 -12.79 -2.05 3.13
N LEU A 66 -13.39 -0.96 2.61
CA LEU A 66 -13.24 0.37 3.17
C LEU A 66 -13.91 0.50 4.54
N ASP A 67 -15.12 -0.05 4.68
CA ASP A 67 -15.85 -0.07 5.95
C ASP A 67 -15.05 -0.86 6.99
N LYS A 68 -14.52 -2.04 6.62
CA LYS A 68 -13.63 -2.81 7.51
C LYS A 68 -12.36 -2.04 7.87
N ALA A 69 -11.68 -1.42 6.91
CA ALA A 69 -10.49 -0.60 7.22
C ALA A 69 -10.79 0.59 8.14
N SER A 70 -12.03 1.10 8.12
CA SER A 70 -12.45 2.17 9.03
C SER A 70 -12.71 1.65 10.45
N GLU A 71 -13.29 0.45 10.59
CA GLU A 71 -13.44 -0.25 11.88
C GLU A 71 -12.07 -0.50 12.53
N GLU A 72 -11.12 -1.09 11.79
CA GLU A 72 -9.75 -1.37 12.28
C GLU A 72 -8.99 -0.09 12.68
N LEU A 73 -9.30 1.05 12.03
CA LEU A 73 -8.72 2.34 12.39
C LEU A 73 -9.25 2.81 13.75
N GLU A 74 -10.52 2.58 14.04
CA GLU A 74 -11.11 2.87 15.35
C GLU A 74 -10.53 1.95 16.43
N GLU A 75 -10.38 0.65 16.16
CA GLU A 75 -9.78 -0.33 17.07
C GLU A 75 -8.32 0.01 17.39
N ALA A 76 -7.50 0.29 16.36
CA ALA A 76 -6.11 0.76 16.55
C ALA A 76 -6.04 2.08 17.31
N GLY A 77 -7.01 2.98 17.12
CA GLY A 77 -7.14 4.22 17.88
C GLY A 77 -7.48 4.01 19.35
N ASN A 78 -8.34 3.04 19.65
CA ASN A 78 -8.72 2.68 21.03
C ASN A 78 -7.59 1.94 21.77
N ALA A 79 -6.72 1.25 21.03
CA ALA A 79 -5.55 0.55 21.54
C ALA A 79 -4.31 1.44 21.67
N LEU A 80 -4.41 2.76 21.44
CA LEU A 80 -3.30 3.68 21.72
C LEU A 80 -2.90 3.54 23.21
N ASP A 81 -1.64 3.20 23.45
CA ASP A 81 -1.04 2.92 24.76
C ASP A 81 -1.37 1.55 25.40
N SER A 82 -2.02 0.63 24.68
CA SER A 82 -2.24 -0.76 25.15
C SER A 82 -1.20 -1.75 24.59
N GLU A 83 -1.13 -2.94 25.19
CA GLU A 83 -0.33 -4.06 24.66
C GLU A 83 -0.89 -4.59 23.33
N ASP A 84 -2.18 -4.35 23.07
CA ASP A 84 -2.90 -4.79 21.87
C ASP A 84 -2.61 -3.91 20.66
N PHE A 85 -1.98 -2.74 20.82
CA PHE A 85 -1.70 -1.79 19.73
C PHE A 85 -1.02 -2.44 18.51
N ILE A 86 -0.10 -3.39 18.76
CA ILE A 86 0.63 -4.07 17.67
C ILE A 86 -0.31 -4.97 16.85
N GLU A 87 -1.27 -5.62 17.51
CA GLU A 87 -2.27 -6.48 16.87
C GLU A 87 -3.21 -5.63 16.01
N GLU A 88 -3.80 -4.59 16.59
CA GLU A 88 -4.77 -3.72 15.92
C GLU A 88 -4.15 -2.95 14.74
N VAL A 89 -2.91 -2.47 14.87
CA VAL A 89 -2.19 -1.88 13.73
C VAL A 89 -1.91 -2.93 12.64
N GLY A 90 -1.65 -4.17 13.02
CA GLY A 90 -1.50 -5.29 12.10
C GLY A 90 -2.76 -5.52 11.28
N ASP A 91 -3.92 -5.54 11.93
CA ASP A 91 -5.21 -5.76 11.29
C ASP A 91 -5.65 -4.56 10.45
N LEU A 92 -5.38 -3.32 10.88
CA LEU A 92 -5.54 -2.13 10.05
C LEU A 92 -4.69 -2.19 8.77
N LEU A 93 -3.42 -2.60 8.87
CA LEU A 93 -2.55 -2.78 7.70
C LEU A 93 -3.07 -3.89 6.78
N PHE A 94 -3.57 -4.98 7.35
CA PHE A 94 -4.17 -6.08 6.60
C PHE A 94 -5.44 -5.64 5.85
N ALA A 95 -6.32 -4.89 6.51
CA ALA A 95 -7.52 -4.31 5.91
C ALA A 95 -7.19 -3.30 4.81
N CYS A 96 -6.17 -2.45 5.00
CA CYS A 96 -5.69 -1.53 3.97
C CYS A 96 -5.16 -2.26 2.72
N VAL A 97 -4.47 -3.40 2.89
CA VAL A 97 -4.06 -4.24 1.76
C VAL A 97 -5.26 -4.79 1.00
N ASN A 98 -6.32 -5.16 1.72
CA ASN A 98 -7.54 -5.67 1.11
C ASN A 98 -8.30 -4.60 0.32
N LEU A 99 -8.39 -3.39 0.89
CA LEU A 99 -8.93 -2.23 0.22
C LEU A 99 -8.16 -1.91 -1.06
N ALA A 100 -6.82 -1.92 -1.02
CA ALA A 100 -6.01 -1.70 -2.22
C ALA A 100 -6.29 -2.77 -3.29
N ARG A 101 -6.35 -4.05 -2.89
CA ARG A 101 -6.61 -5.18 -3.79
C ARG A 101 -7.96 -5.06 -4.49
N LEU A 102 -9.04 -4.85 -3.74
CA LEU A 102 -10.39 -4.68 -4.31
C LEU A 102 -10.54 -3.36 -5.08
N GLY A 103 -9.74 -2.34 -4.73
CA GLY A 103 -9.57 -1.12 -5.52
C GLY A 103 -8.75 -1.29 -6.80
N GLY A 104 -8.32 -2.51 -7.14
CA GLY A 104 -7.60 -2.83 -8.37
C GLY A 104 -6.12 -2.40 -8.36
N SER A 105 -5.50 -2.26 -7.18
CA SER A 105 -4.11 -1.85 -7.03
C SER A 105 -3.31 -2.82 -6.16
N HIS A 106 -2.06 -3.07 -6.52
CA HIS A 106 -1.14 -3.79 -5.64
C HIS A 106 -0.67 -2.85 -4.52
N PRO A 107 -0.70 -3.27 -3.23
CA PRO A 107 -0.36 -2.40 -2.10
C PRO A 107 1.07 -1.85 -2.18
N THR A 108 2.05 -2.68 -2.58
CA THR A 108 3.45 -2.25 -2.77
C THR A 108 3.56 -1.13 -3.80
N THR A 109 2.84 -1.22 -4.92
CA THR A 109 2.85 -0.16 -5.96
C THR A 109 2.20 1.13 -5.45
N ALA A 110 1.09 1.01 -4.71
CA ALA A 110 0.42 2.17 -4.12
C ALA A 110 1.32 2.89 -3.11
N LEU A 111 1.98 2.13 -2.23
CA LEU A 111 2.90 2.68 -1.23
C LEU A 111 4.14 3.29 -1.88
N GLU A 112 4.73 2.65 -2.89
CA GLU A 112 5.91 3.18 -3.60
C GLU A 112 5.61 4.53 -4.26
N ARG A 113 4.43 4.67 -4.88
CA ARG A 113 3.97 5.96 -5.42
C ARG A 113 3.79 7.02 -4.33
N ALA A 114 3.27 6.64 -3.17
CA ALA A 114 3.12 7.54 -2.04
C ALA A 114 4.48 8.01 -1.49
N ASN A 115 5.43 7.08 -1.36
CA ASN A 115 6.81 7.35 -0.91
C ASN A 115 7.53 8.28 -1.89
N SER A 116 7.54 7.93 -3.18
CA SER A 116 8.15 8.76 -4.23
C SER A 116 7.60 10.19 -4.24
N LYS A 117 6.27 10.34 -4.11
CA LYS A 117 5.62 11.65 -4.00
C LYS A 117 6.05 12.42 -2.75
N PHE A 118 6.17 11.73 -1.61
CA PHE A 118 6.61 12.35 -0.36
C PHE A 118 8.07 12.83 -0.47
N VAL A 119 8.97 11.99 -0.98
CA VAL A 119 10.39 12.32 -1.19
C VAL A 119 10.53 13.53 -2.09
N GLY A 120 9.89 13.52 -3.27
CA GLY A 120 9.96 14.66 -4.20
C GLY A 120 9.41 15.96 -3.60
N ARG A 121 8.38 15.89 -2.75
CA ARG A 121 7.87 17.07 -2.03
C ARG A 121 8.85 17.55 -0.96
N PHE A 122 9.48 16.64 -0.25
CA PHE A 122 10.44 17.00 0.78
C PHE A 122 11.69 17.66 0.18
N GLU A 123 12.22 17.14 -0.92
CA GLU A 123 13.34 17.76 -1.65
C GLU A 123 13.03 19.19 -2.13
N LYS A 124 11.80 19.43 -2.59
CA LYS A 124 11.32 20.78 -2.93
C LYS A 124 11.21 21.66 -1.69
N LEU A 125 10.69 21.13 -0.58
CA LEU A 125 10.61 21.84 0.69
C LEU A 125 12.00 22.26 1.17
N GLU A 126 13.00 21.38 1.09
CA GLU A 126 14.39 21.71 1.43
C GLU A 126 14.97 22.82 0.54
N SER A 127 14.68 22.75 -0.76
CA SER A 127 15.12 23.77 -1.71
C SER A 127 14.47 25.12 -1.42
N LEU A 128 13.19 25.11 -1.03
CA LEU A 128 12.46 26.32 -0.64
C LEU A 128 12.97 26.90 0.68
N ALA A 129 13.23 26.05 1.68
CA ALA A 129 13.80 26.45 2.95
C ALA A 129 15.16 27.14 2.77
N ARG A 130 16.05 26.56 1.95
CA ARG A 130 17.34 27.17 1.58
C ARG A 130 17.18 28.54 0.92
N LYS A 131 16.23 28.69 -0.01
CA LYS A 131 15.95 30.00 -0.66
C LYS A 131 15.44 31.06 0.33
N LYS A 132 14.76 30.64 1.39
CA LYS A 132 14.19 31.51 2.44
C LYS A 132 15.10 31.66 3.66
N ASP A 133 16.31 31.11 3.62
CA ASP A 133 17.27 31.11 4.73
C ASP A 133 16.67 30.51 6.03
N ILE A 134 15.84 29.46 5.87
CA ILE A 134 15.21 28.74 6.98
C ILE A 134 16.03 27.49 7.29
N ASP A 135 16.56 27.39 8.51
CA ASP A 135 17.13 26.16 9.04
C ASP A 135 16.03 25.17 9.40
N LEU A 136 15.94 24.06 8.66
CA LEU A 136 14.95 23.02 8.88
C LEU A 136 15.08 22.30 10.22
N SER A 137 16.30 22.19 10.76
CA SER A 137 16.54 21.49 12.03
C SER A 137 16.03 22.26 13.23
N ALA A 138 15.98 23.59 13.12
CA ALA A 138 15.45 24.50 14.13
C ALA A 138 14.01 24.96 13.85
N ALA A 139 13.45 24.61 12.69
CA ALA A 139 12.14 25.06 12.27
C ALA A 139 11.02 24.41 13.10
N SER A 140 10.04 25.24 13.51
CA SER A 140 8.81 24.72 14.11
C SER A 140 8.02 23.88 13.12
N LEU A 141 7.22 22.92 13.60
CA LEU A 141 6.29 22.16 12.77
C LEU A 141 5.34 23.07 11.99
N ALA A 142 4.91 24.20 12.57
CA ALA A 142 4.09 25.19 11.88
C ALA A 142 4.81 25.82 10.68
N THR A 143 6.12 26.07 10.79
CA THR A 143 6.95 26.55 9.68
C THR A 143 7.09 25.48 8.60
N LEU A 144 7.39 24.23 8.98
CA LEU A 144 7.51 23.10 8.06
C LEU A 144 6.20 22.87 7.29
N ASN A 145 5.05 22.94 7.97
CA ASN A 145 3.73 22.82 7.34
C ASN A 145 3.47 23.93 6.33
N LYS A 146 3.84 25.18 6.62
CA LYS A 146 3.71 26.29 5.66
C LYS A 146 4.53 26.05 4.39
N LEU A 147 5.78 25.61 4.54
CA LEU A 147 6.63 25.27 3.39
C LEU A 147 6.06 24.09 2.59
N TRP A 148 5.54 23.08 3.29
CA TRP A 148 4.92 21.91 2.66
C TRP A 148 3.67 22.27 1.86
N ASP A 149 2.82 23.15 2.39
CA ASP A 149 1.64 23.63 1.68
C ASP A 149 1.98 24.50 0.48
N GLU A 150 3.06 25.29 0.55
CA GLU A 150 3.60 26.06 -0.57
C GLU A 150 4.01 25.11 -1.71
N VAL A 151 4.84 24.09 -1.41
CA VAL A 151 5.24 23.04 -2.37
C VAL A 151 4.04 22.33 -3.00
N LYS A 152 3.02 21.99 -2.21
CA LYS A 152 1.81 21.34 -2.71
C LYS A 152 0.97 22.26 -3.60
N SER A 153 1.03 23.58 -3.41
CA SER A 153 0.30 24.53 -4.24
C SER A 153 0.97 24.72 -5.60
N GLU A 154 2.31 24.73 -5.65
CA GLU A 154 3.08 24.77 -6.90
C GLU A 154 2.90 23.51 -7.77
N GLU A 155 2.70 22.32 -7.17
CA GLU A 155 2.43 21.08 -7.92
C GLU A 155 1.04 20.99 -8.56
N ARG A 156 0.08 21.80 -8.09
CA ARG A 156 -1.31 21.79 -8.56
C ARG A 156 -1.59 22.79 -9.67
N GLN A 157 -0.59 23.59 -10.04
CA GLN A 157 -0.61 24.49 -11.20
C GLN A 157 -0.04 23.78 -12.43
#